data_AF-A0A075FKP4-F1
#
_entry.id   AF-A0A075FKP4-F1
#
_cell.length_a   1.000
_cell.length_b   1.000
_cell.length_c   1.000
_cell.angle_alpha   90.00
_cell.angle_beta   90.00
_cell.angle_gamma   90.00
#
_symmetry.space_group_name_H-M   'P 1'
#
loop_
_entity.id
_entity.type
_entity.pdbx_description
1 polymer ?
#
loop_
_entity_poly.entity_id
_entity_poly.type
_entity_poly.pdbx_seq_one_letter_code
_entity_poly.pdbx_strand_id
1 'polypeptide(L)'
;MKSIYAFEDADSKNRMLLGGKGAGLSEMTRLKLPVPPGFTITTEVCNKYYDNGKKLPKDVMPLVMKNIAKMEKKTNKKWNSIKNPLLVSVRSGAAISMPGMMDTILNLGLNEKTVEGFAEQTKNPRFSWDSYRRFIQLFGKVVFGVNDEKFDHVLDSAKSKQGVTDDSKLNVESLKKIVAEYKKICEEHTKRKFPDTPNEQLRLSIEAVFKSWMGERAVVYREKNGITKDIANGTAVNVVTMVFGNMGDDSATGVVFTRNGHNGKREIEGEYLTNAQGEDVVAGVRTGKNIELLKKKCQNLTMN
;
A
#
# COMPACT_ATOMS: atom_id res chain seq x y z
N MET A 1 -19.83 18.29 4.69
CA MET A 1 -19.46 17.10 3.88
C MET A 1 -18.97 15.98 4.80
N LYS A 2 -19.07 14.70 4.40
CA LYS A 2 -18.56 13.59 5.21
C LYS A 2 -17.03 13.52 5.07
N SER A 3 -16.33 13.19 6.16
CA SER A 3 -14.87 13.07 6.17
C SER A 3 -14.35 11.78 5.49
N ILE A 4 -15.19 10.74 5.42
CA ILE A 4 -14.82 9.41 4.90
C ILE A 4 -15.98 8.82 4.10
N TYR A 5 -15.65 8.22 2.95
CA TYR A 5 -16.60 7.51 2.09
C TYR A 5 -16.11 6.09 1.84
N ALA A 6 -16.96 5.09 2.09
CA ALA A 6 -16.72 3.74 1.55
C ALA A 6 -16.85 3.78 0.02
N PHE A 7 -16.15 2.90 -0.70
CA PHE A 7 -16.14 2.95 -2.17
C PHE A 7 -17.54 2.82 -2.79
N GLU A 8 -18.43 2.03 -2.18
CA GLU A 8 -19.82 1.91 -2.60
C GLU A 8 -20.69 3.15 -2.35
N ASP A 9 -20.31 3.99 -1.37
CA ASP A 9 -21.09 5.15 -0.92
C ASP A 9 -20.61 6.47 -1.55
N ALA A 10 -19.45 6.44 -2.22
CA ALA A 10 -18.79 7.60 -2.80
C ALA A 10 -19.40 8.01 -4.15
N ASP A 11 -19.45 9.33 -4.41
CA ASP A 11 -19.72 9.85 -5.75
C ASP A 11 -18.42 9.88 -6.55
N SER A 12 -18.25 8.93 -7.45
CA SER A 12 -17.06 8.79 -8.31
C SER A 12 -16.79 9.99 -9.21
N LYS A 13 -17.75 10.90 -9.40
CA LYS A 13 -17.53 12.15 -10.17
C LYS A 13 -16.76 13.19 -9.36
N ASN A 14 -16.79 13.12 -8.02
CA ASN A 14 -16.15 14.11 -7.16
C ASN A 14 -14.65 13.84 -6.95
N ARG A 15 -13.87 13.99 -8.03
CA ARG A 15 -12.40 13.80 -8.01
C ARG A 15 -11.67 14.79 -7.12
N MET A 16 -12.19 16.01 -6.96
CA MET A 16 -11.60 17.01 -6.08
C MET A 16 -11.65 16.59 -4.62
N LEU A 17 -12.74 15.93 -4.19
CA LEU A 17 -12.93 15.46 -2.82
C LEU A 17 -12.24 14.12 -2.55
N LEU A 18 -12.34 13.18 -3.49
CA LEU A 18 -11.89 11.78 -3.31
C LEU A 18 -10.48 11.52 -3.84
N GLY A 19 -9.92 12.47 -4.59
CA GLY A 19 -8.78 12.20 -5.45
C GLY A 19 -9.14 11.32 -6.65
N GLY A 20 -8.30 11.31 -7.67
CA GLY A 20 -8.48 10.49 -8.88
C GLY A 20 -8.50 8.99 -8.57
N LYS A 21 -7.65 8.53 -7.63
CA LYS A 21 -7.63 7.11 -7.21
C LYS A 21 -8.90 6.70 -6.44
N GLY A 22 -9.34 7.51 -5.49
CA GLY A 22 -10.55 7.21 -4.70
C GLY A 22 -11.81 7.24 -5.56
N ALA A 23 -11.90 8.23 -6.46
CA ALA A 23 -12.95 8.30 -7.47
C ALA A 23 -12.97 7.07 -8.38
N GLY A 24 -11.80 6.65 -8.89
CA GLY A 24 -11.69 5.44 -9.73
C GLY A 24 -12.03 4.16 -8.97
N LEU A 25 -11.60 4.00 -7.72
CA LEU A 25 -11.96 2.86 -6.87
C LEU A 25 -13.48 2.79 -6.67
N SER A 26 -14.11 3.93 -6.37
CA SER A 26 -15.57 4.02 -6.25
C SER A 26 -16.29 3.67 -7.56
N GLU A 27 -15.82 4.19 -8.70
CA GLU A 27 -16.39 3.89 -10.02
C GLU A 27 -16.32 2.40 -10.33
N MET A 28 -15.15 1.78 -10.16
CA MET A 28 -14.95 0.34 -10.39
C MET A 28 -15.82 -0.50 -9.45
N THR A 29 -15.96 -0.12 -8.17
CA THR A 29 -16.85 -0.80 -7.22
C THR A 29 -18.31 -0.70 -7.66
N ARG A 30 -18.78 0.46 -8.13
CA ARG A 30 -20.15 0.64 -8.64
C ARG A 30 -20.41 -0.16 -9.91
N LEU A 31 -19.40 -0.34 -10.75
CA LEU A 31 -19.43 -1.21 -11.93
C LEU A 31 -19.33 -2.70 -11.59
N LYS A 32 -19.29 -3.08 -10.31
CA LYS A 32 -19.18 -4.45 -9.82
C LYS A 32 -17.90 -5.18 -10.29
N LEU A 33 -16.84 -4.44 -10.59
CA LEU A 33 -15.51 -5.01 -10.81
C LEU A 33 -14.98 -5.57 -9.47
N PRO A 34 -14.05 -6.55 -9.49
CA PRO A 34 -13.51 -7.20 -8.30
C PRO A 34 -12.53 -6.27 -7.55
N VAL A 35 -13.03 -5.17 -7.01
CA VAL A 35 -12.28 -4.21 -6.20
C VAL A 35 -12.28 -4.66 -4.75
N PRO A 36 -11.10 -4.84 -4.11
CA PRO A 36 -11.05 -5.14 -2.69
C PRO A 36 -11.76 -4.07 -1.85
N PRO A 37 -12.51 -4.45 -0.79
CA PRO A 37 -13.22 -3.48 0.04
C PRO A 37 -12.29 -2.41 0.61
N GLY A 38 -12.80 -1.19 0.76
CA GLY A 38 -12.04 -0.08 1.29
C GLY A 38 -12.84 1.23 1.38
N PHE A 39 -12.16 2.29 1.76
CA PHE A 39 -12.72 3.62 1.90
C PHE A 39 -11.70 4.71 1.59
N THR A 40 -12.20 5.92 1.32
CA THR A 40 -11.43 7.12 1.05
C THR A 40 -11.64 8.14 2.17
N ILE A 41 -10.55 8.62 2.76
CA ILE A 41 -10.51 9.82 3.60
C ILE A 41 -10.28 11.01 2.67
N THR A 42 -11.15 12.02 2.74
CA THR A 42 -11.23 13.07 1.72
C THR A 42 -10.07 14.07 1.77
N THR A 43 -9.86 14.79 0.65
CA THR A 43 -8.93 15.93 0.57
C THR A 43 -9.27 17.04 1.57
N GLU A 44 -10.54 17.24 1.92
CA GLU A 44 -10.95 18.17 2.97
C GLU A 44 -10.35 17.83 4.34
N VAL A 45 -10.20 16.54 4.67
CA VAL A 45 -9.53 16.13 5.91
C VAL A 45 -8.03 16.46 5.86
N CYS A 46 -7.41 16.38 4.68
CA CYS A 46 -6.03 16.84 4.49
C CYS A 46 -5.92 18.35 4.78
N ASN A 47 -6.86 19.16 4.28
CA ASN A 47 -6.87 20.60 4.55
C ASN A 47 -7.03 20.89 6.06
N LYS A 48 -8.01 20.25 6.70
CA LYS A 48 -8.22 20.35 8.16
C LYS A 48 -7.00 19.90 8.97
N TYR A 49 -6.26 18.90 8.49
CA TYR A 49 -5.01 18.46 9.12
C TYR A 49 -3.97 19.59 9.13
N TYR A 50 -3.81 20.32 8.02
CA TYR A 50 -2.91 21.47 7.93
C TYR A 50 -3.41 22.66 8.75
N ASP A 51 -4.70 23.00 8.66
CA ASP A 51 -5.32 24.10 9.42
C ASP A 51 -5.19 23.88 10.95
N ASN A 52 -5.20 22.62 11.39
CA ASN A 52 -5.04 22.22 12.79
C ASN A 52 -3.55 22.04 13.19
N GLY A 53 -2.62 22.71 12.51
CA GLY A 53 -1.19 22.66 12.84
C GLY A 53 -0.56 21.28 12.63
N LYS A 54 -0.92 20.61 11.51
CA LYS A 54 -0.44 19.27 11.14
C LYS A 54 -0.83 18.19 12.17
N LYS A 55 -2.06 18.28 12.70
CA LYS A 55 -2.64 17.30 13.63
C LYS A 55 -3.96 16.76 13.08
N LEU A 56 -4.09 15.44 13.10
CA LEU A 56 -5.31 14.79 12.61
C LEU A 56 -6.52 15.21 13.46
N PRO A 57 -7.65 15.64 12.86
CA PRO A 57 -8.86 15.95 13.61
C PRO A 57 -9.33 14.75 14.45
N LYS A 58 -9.78 15.02 15.69
CA LYS A 58 -10.04 13.98 16.70
C LYS A 58 -11.15 13.00 16.29
N ASP A 59 -12.08 13.43 15.45
CA ASP A 59 -13.21 12.65 14.94
C ASP A 59 -12.82 11.68 13.81
N VAL A 60 -11.67 11.88 13.15
CA VAL A 60 -11.28 11.07 11.98
C VAL A 60 -10.99 9.63 12.35
N MET A 61 -10.18 9.37 13.39
CA MET A 61 -9.85 7.98 13.76
C MET A 61 -11.07 7.15 14.19
N PRO A 62 -12.02 7.67 14.99
CA PRO A 62 -13.29 6.99 15.23
C PRO A 62 -14.06 6.63 13.94
N LEU A 63 -14.11 7.54 12.96
CA LEU A 63 -14.75 7.27 11.67
C LEU A 63 -13.97 6.25 10.84
N VAL A 64 -12.64 6.27 10.88
CA VAL A 64 -11.77 5.26 10.26
C VAL A 64 -12.09 3.89 10.84
N MET A 65 -12.14 3.75 12.17
CA MET A 65 -12.44 2.47 12.82
C MET A 65 -13.84 1.95 12.50
N LYS A 66 -14.83 2.84 12.36
CA LYS A 66 -16.17 2.46 11.90
C LYS A 66 -16.15 1.85 10.49
N ASN A 67 -15.32 2.37 9.58
CA ASN A 67 -15.19 1.82 8.24
C ASN A 67 -14.31 0.55 8.20
N ILE A 68 -13.28 0.44 9.05
CA ILE A 68 -12.56 -0.82 9.25
C ILE A 68 -13.53 -1.93 9.71
N ALA A 69 -14.42 -1.66 10.66
CA ALA A 69 -15.43 -2.63 11.09
C ALA A 69 -16.41 -3.03 9.97
N LYS A 70 -16.71 -2.14 9.01
CA LYS A 70 -17.46 -2.51 7.80
C LYS A 70 -16.64 -3.43 6.90
N MET A 71 -15.35 -3.15 6.71
CA MET A 71 -14.45 -4.00 5.93
C MET A 71 -14.32 -5.40 6.54
N GLU A 72 -14.17 -5.51 7.86
CA GLU A 72 -14.15 -6.80 8.57
C GLU A 72 -15.36 -7.68 8.22
N LYS A 73 -16.57 -7.09 8.23
CA LYS A 73 -17.82 -7.80 7.87
C LYS A 73 -17.80 -8.30 6.43
N LYS A 74 -17.31 -7.48 5.49
CA LYS A 74 -17.25 -7.84 4.07
C LYS A 74 -16.23 -8.91 3.75
N THR A 75 -15.10 -8.92 4.47
CA THR A 75 -13.99 -9.83 4.18
C THR A 75 -14.00 -11.07 5.07
N ASN A 76 -14.87 -11.12 6.08
CA ASN A 76 -14.83 -12.10 7.17
C ASN A 76 -13.44 -12.18 7.83
N LYS A 77 -12.75 -11.04 7.96
CA LYS A 77 -11.43 -10.91 8.62
C LYS A 77 -11.56 -9.99 9.82
N LYS A 78 -10.58 -10.01 10.71
CA LYS A 78 -10.60 -9.19 11.93
C LYS A 78 -9.35 -8.36 12.09
N TRP A 79 -9.54 -7.06 12.30
CA TRP A 79 -8.50 -6.08 12.57
C TRP A 79 -7.75 -6.48 13.85
N ASN A 80 -6.41 -6.49 13.80
CA ASN A 80 -5.56 -6.92 14.91
C ASN A 80 -5.83 -8.36 15.40
N SER A 81 -6.36 -9.25 14.56
CA SER A 81 -6.60 -10.66 14.92
C SER A 81 -5.35 -11.52 14.76
N ILE A 82 -5.12 -12.39 15.74
CA ILE A 82 -4.03 -13.39 15.72
C ILE A 82 -4.37 -14.65 14.91
N LYS A 83 -5.59 -14.78 14.39
CA LYS A 83 -6.02 -15.97 13.62
C LYS A 83 -6.34 -15.66 12.17
N ASN A 84 -7.04 -14.56 11.93
CA ASN A 84 -7.47 -14.16 10.59
C ASN A 84 -7.37 -12.64 10.45
N PRO A 85 -6.12 -12.11 10.40
CA PRO A 85 -5.88 -10.67 10.39
C PRO A 85 -6.46 -10.00 9.15
N LEU A 86 -7.16 -8.89 9.35
CA LEU A 86 -7.42 -7.91 8.29
C LEU A 86 -6.18 -7.04 8.13
N LEU A 87 -5.54 -7.11 6.96
CA LEU A 87 -4.42 -6.25 6.58
C LEU A 87 -4.90 -5.25 5.53
N VAL A 88 -4.37 -4.04 5.57
CA VAL A 88 -4.75 -2.96 4.65
C VAL A 88 -3.53 -2.33 3.98
N SER A 89 -3.77 -1.70 2.84
CA SER A 89 -2.86 -0.72 2.25
C SER A 89 -3.40 0.68 2.47
N VAL A 90 -2.48 1.64 2.61
CA VAL A 90 -2.75 3.07 2.70
C VAL A 90 -2.12 3.74 1.50
N ARG A 91 -2.94 4.35 0.64
CA ARG A 91 -2.52 4.89 -0.65
C ARG A 91 -2.98 6.33 -0.83
N SER A 92 -2.03 7.21 -1.08
CA SER A 92 -2.28 8.62 -1.43
C SER A 92 -2.97 8.77 -2.79
N GLY A 93 -3.79 9.81 -2.95
CA GLY A 93 -4.47 10.14 -4.19
C GLY A 93 -4.94 11.59 -4.23
N ALA A 94 -4.25 12.45 -4.99
CA ALA A 94 -4.71 13.79 -5.33
C ALA A 94 -5.76 13.75 -6.47
N ALA A 95 -6.41 14.89 -6.74
CA ALA A 95 -7.43 15.02 -7.80
C ALA A 95 -6.88 14.66 -9.19
N ILE A 96 -5.60 14.95 -9.42
CA ILE A 96 -4.86 14.61 -10.63
C ILE A 96 -3.76 13.60 -10.34
N SER A 97 -3.34 12.87 -11.38
CA SER A 97 -2.27 11.88 -11.25
C SER A 97 -0.92 12.58 -11.06
N MET A 98 -0.17 12.14 -10.04
CA MET A 98 1.21 12.56 -9.79
C MET A 98 2.08 11.30 -9.63
N PRO A 99 2.48 10.65 -10.73
CA PRO A 99 3.22 9.39 -10.69
C PRO A 99 4.57 9.54 -9.97
N GLY A 100 4.89 8.59 -9.09
CA GLY A 100 6.16 8.58 -8.33
C GLY A 100 6.29 9.65 -7.23
N MET A 101 5.29 10.51 -7.04
CA MET A 101 5.33 11.62 -6.07
C MET A 101 4.67 11.29 -4.73
N MET A 102 4.03 10.13 -4.63
CA MET A 102 2.98 9.86 -3.66
C MET A 102 3.17 8.49 -3.04
N ASP A 103 3.39 8.44 -1.73
CA ASP A 103 3.75 7.21 -1.03
C ASP A 103 2.56 6.24 -0.89
N THR A 104 2.90 4.96 -0.79
CA THR A 104 1.98 3.85 -0.51
C THR A 104 2.59 3.01 0.59
N ILE A 105 1.77 2.56 1.54
CA ILE A 105 2.15 1.61 2.58
C ILE A 105 1.30 0.36 2.39
N LEU A 106 1.95 -0.79 2.27
CA LEU A 106 1.33 -2.11 2.13
C LEU A 106 1.42 -2.89 3.43
N ASN A 107 0.63 -3.96 3.55
CA ASN A 107 0.70 -4.93 4.65
C ASN A 107 0.49 -4.31 6.06
N LEU A 108 -0.20 -3.16 6.15
CA LEU A 108 -0.45 -2.48 7.43
C LEU A 108 -1.40 -3.32 8.29
N GLY A 109 -1.03 -3.47 9.56
CA GLY A 109 -1.70 -4.35 10.52
C GLY A 109 -0.86 -5.55 10.93
N LEU A 110 0.28 -5.76 10.27
CA LEU A 110 1.29 -6.72 10.71
C LEU A 110 2.01 -6.25 11.99
N ASN A 111 2.09 -7.16 12.95
CA ASN A 111 2.90 -7.07 14.16
C ASN A 111 3.35 -8.48 14.57
N GLU A 112 4.07 -8.63 15.69
CA GLU A 112 4.56 -9.92 16.20
C GLU A 112 3.45 -10.98 16.34
N LYS A 113 2.21 -10.56 16.64
CA LYS A 113 1.09 -11.47 16.87
C LYS A 113 0.32 -11.78 15.60
N THR A 114 0.05 -10.76 14.78
CA THR A 114 -0.75 -10.92 13.55
C THR A 114 0.05 -11.61 12.44
N VAL A 115 1.38 -11.50 12.42
CA VAL A 115 2.22 -12.22 11.45
C VAL A 115 2.15 -13.73 11.60
N GLU A 116 2.06 -14.24 12.84
CA GLU A 116 1.93 -15.69 13.09
C GLU A 116 0.55 -16.19 12.64
N GLY A 117 -0.54 -15.46 12.95
CA GLY A 117 -1.87 -15.76 12.41
C GLY A 117 -1.93 -15.71 10.89
N PHE A 118 -1.20 -14.77 10.29
CA PHE A 118 -1.09 -14.68 8.84
C PHE A 118 -0.31 -15.86 8.24
N ALA A 119 0.75 -16.32 8.92
CA ALA A 119 1.50 -17.53 8.54
C ALA A 119 0.64 -18.79 8.58
N GLU A 120 -0.19 -18.96 9.62
CA GLU A 120 -1.13 -20.07 9.72
C GLU A 120 -2.18 -20.04 8.60
N GLN A 121 -2.79 -18.88 8.37
CA GLN A 121 -3.82 -18.70 7.34
C GLN A 121 -3.30 -19.02 5.93
N THR A 122 -2.09 -18.56 5.63
CA THR A 122 -1.50 -18.69 4.30
C THR A 122 -0.78 -20.02 4.12
N LYS A 123 -0.58 -20.78 5.21
CA LYS A 123 0.31 -21.96 5.26
C LYS A 123 1.69 -21.67 4.68
N ASN A 124 2.15 -20.43 4.78
CA ASN A 124 3.39 -19.96 4.18
C ASN A 124 4.11 -18.99 5.13
N PRO A 125 4.81 -19.49 6.16
CA PRO A 125 5.49 -18.65 7.13
C PRO A 125 6.55 -17.75 6.50
N ARG A 126 7.25 -18.23 5.46
CA ARG A 126 8.24 -17.43 4.73
C ARG A 126 7.58 -16.19 4.12
N PHE A 127 6.45 -16.35 3.43
CA PHE A 127 5.70 -15.24 2.86
C PHE A 127 5.21 -14.24 3.92
N SER A 128 4.71 -14.71 5.06
CA SER A 128 4.22 -13.83 6.13
C SER A 128 5.34 -12.99 6.73
N TRP A 129 6.49 -13.60 7.03
CA TRP A 129 7.65 -12.90 7.58
C TRP A 129 8.33 -11.99 6.54
N ASP A 130 8.32 -12.36 5.26
CA ASP A 130 8.75 -11.49 4.15
C ASP A 130 7.82 -10.29 3.97
N SER A 131 6.51 -10.48 4.12
CA SER A 131 5.54 -9.37 4.10
C SER A 131 5.73 -8.42 5.28
N TYR A 132 6.13 -8.96 6.44
CA TYR A 132 6.37 -8.17 7.64
C TYR A 132 7.67 -7.35 7.56
N ARG A 133 8.79 -7.90 7.08
CA ARG A 133 10.01 -7.10 6.85
C ARG A 133 9.78 -5.99 5.82
N ARG A 134 9.05 -6.27 4.74
CA ARG A 134 8.65 -5.26 3.72
C ARG A 134 7.77 -4.17 4.32
N PHE A 135 6.81 -4.54 5.18
CA PHE A 135 6.01 -3.55 5.91
C PHE A 135 6.89 -2.61 6.74
N ILE A 136 7.83 -3.14 7.53
CA ILE A 136 8.67 -2.34 8.41
C ILE A 136 9.58 -1.41 7.60
N GLN A 137 10.19 -1.91 6.52
CA GLN A 137 11.02 -1.09 5.61
C GLN A 137 10.21 0.06 5.01
N LEU A 138 9.06 -0.26 4.41
CA LEU A 138 8.20 0.74 3.77
C LEU A 138 7.64 1.75 4.77
N PHE A 139 7.22 1.29 5.95
CA PHE A 139 6.77 2.15 7.04
C PHE A 139 7.91 3.04 7.56
N GLY A 140 9.10 2.48 7.78
CA GLY A 140 10.29 3.20 8.21
C GLY A 140 10.68 4.30 7.23
N LYS A 141 10.68 3.99 5.93
CA LYS A 141 10.97 4.95 4.86
C LYS A 141 9.91 6.05 4.78
N VAL A 142 8.63 5.68 4.64
CA VAL A 142 7.55 6.62 4.35
C VAL A 142 7.11 7.41 5.58
N VAL A 143 6.95 6.74 6.72
CA VAL A 143 6.38 7.36 7.94
C VAL A 143 7.48 7.99 8.79
N PHE A 144 8.64 7.33 8.88
CA PHE A 144 9.74 7.77 9.73
C PHE A 144 10.88 8.48 8.99
N GLY A 145 10.89 8.48 7.65
CA GLY A 145 11.94 9.15 6.87
C GLY A 145 13.31 8.46 6.92
N VAL A 146 13.33 7.17 7.27
CA VAL A 146 14.58 6.38 7.30
C VAL A 146 15.08 6.17 5.87
N ASN A 147 16.39 6.37 5.65
CA ASN A 147 17.03 6.07 4.37
C ASN A 147 16.97 4.55 4.09
N ASP A 148 16.54 4.18 2.89
CA ASP A 148 16.33 2.81 2.43
C ASP A 148 17.61 1.97 2.46
N GLU A 149 18.76 2.59 2.19
CA GLU A 149 20.08 1.95 2.18
C GLU A 149 20.39 1.21 3.49
N LYS A 150 19.87 1.71 4.62
CA LYS A 150 20.07 1.05 5.92
C LYS A 150 19.39 -0.31 6.00
N PHE A 151 18.23 -0.45 5.36
CA PHE A 151 17.50 -1.71 5.28
C PHE A 151 18.18 -2.66 4.29
N ASP A 152 18.63 -2.14 3.15
CA ASP A 152 19.32 -2.94 2.12
C ASP A 152 20.61 -3.57 2.65
N HIS A 153 21.40 -2.83 3.44
CA HIS A 153 22.61 -3.38 4.08
C HIS A 153 22.32 -4.58 5.00
N VAL A 154 21.22 -4.55 5.75
CA VAL A 154 20.81 -5.67 6.62
C VAL A 154 20.41 -6.87 5.77
N LEU A 155 19.66 -6.63 4.69
CA LEU A 155 19.21 -7.69 3.78
C LEU A 155 20.39 -8.36 3.06
N ASP A 156 21.33 -7.58 2.55
CA ASP A 156 22.54 -8.06 1.88
C ASP A 156 23.47 -8.82 2.84
N SER A 157 23.58 -8.37 4.09
CA SER A 157 24.30 -9.09 5.14
C SER A 157 23.66 -10.45 5.42
N ALA A 158 22.33 -10.51 5.52
CA ALA A 158 21.62 -11.76 5.74
C ALA A 158 21.77 -12.74 4.56
N LYS A 159 21.70 -12.23 3.32
CA LYS A 159 21.96 -13.00 2.09
C LYS A 159 23.36 -13.58 2.06
N SER A 160 24.37 -12.74 2.33
CA SER A 160 25.77 -13.14 2.37
C SER A 160 26.03 -14.24 3.41
N LYS A 161 25.42 -14.13 4.61
CA LYS A 161 25.52 -15.15 5.67
C LYS A 161 24.93 -16.51 5.27
N GLN A 162 23.99 -16.54 4.33
CA GLN A 162 23.38 -17.78 3.82
C GLN A 162 23.95 -18.23 2.47
N GLY A 163 24.89 -17.48 1.88
CA GLY A 163 25.43 -17.77 0.55
C GLY A 163 24.37 -17.71 -0.56
N VAL A 164 23.31 -16.92 -0.37
CA VAL A 164 22.25 -16.74 -1.37
C VAL A 164 22.34 -15.36 -2.01
N THR A 165 21.91 -15.24 -3.26
CA THR A 165 21.93 -13.97 -4.01
C THR A 165 20.55 -13.33 -4.12
N ASP A 166 19.48 -14.11 -3.98
CA ASP A 166 18.09 -13.68 -4.12
C ASP A 166 17.37 -13.67 -2.76
N ASP A 167 16.69 -12.57 -2.44
CA ASP A 167 15.84 -12.41 -1.26
C ASP A 167 14.79 -13.53 -1.13
N SER A 168 14.34 -14.09 -2.27
CA SER A 168 13.38 -15.19 -2.31
C SER A 168 13.89 -16.45 -1.59
N LYS A 169 15.22 -16.61 -1.50
CA LYS A 169 15.91 -17.76 -0.92
C LYS A 169 16.19 -17.63 0.58
N LEU A 170 15.96 -16.45 1.17
CA LEU A 170 16.11 -16.27 2.62
C LEU A 170 15.10 -17.14 3.38
N ASN A 171 15.61 -17.88 4.37
CA ASN A 171 14.76 -18.70 5.23
C ASN A 171 14.01 -17.88 6.29
N VAL A 172 13.02 -18.50 6.93
CA VAL A 172 12.15 -17.85 7.93
C VAL A 172 12.93 -17.28 9.11
N GLU A 173 13.95 -17.99 9.60
CA GLU A 173 14.76 -17.54 10.74
C GLU A 173 15.51 -16.25 10.44
N SER A 174 16.09 -16.13 9.24
CA SER A 174 16.72 -14.89 8.80
C SER A 174 15.72 -13.77 8.64
N LEU A 175 14.53 -14.02 8.09
CA LEU A 175 13.49 -13.01 7.99
C LEU A 175 13.04 -12.49 9.37
N LYS A 176 12.92 -13.36 10.37
CA LYS A 176 12.65 -12.97 11.78
C LYS A 176 13.75 -12.06 12.34
N LYS A 177 15.03 -12.38 12.08
CA LYS A 177 16.17 -11.54 12.49
C LYS A 177 16.19 -10.18 11.78
N ILE A 178 15.95 -10.17 10.47
CA ILE A 178 15.83 -8.95 9.65
C ILE A 178 14.74 -8.03 10.19
N VAL A 179 13.56 -8.58 10.52
CA VAL A 179 12.46 -7.81 11.14
C VAL A 179 12.92 -7.11 12.42
N ALA A 180 13.64 -7.81 13.30
CA ALA A 180 14.15 -7.23 14.54
C ALA A 180 15.18 -6.11 14.27
N GLU A 181 16.12 -6.32 13.34
CA GLU A 181 17.11 -5.33 12.96
C GLU A 181 16.47 -4.09 12.29
N TYR A 182 15.47 -4.28 11.43
CA TYR A 182 14.73 -3.19 10.78
C TYR A 182 13.98 -2.33 11.79
N LYS A 183 13.34 -2.95 12.79
CA LYS A 183 12.72 -2.20 13.90
C LYS A 183 13.78 -1.37 14.62
N LYS A 184 14.92 -1.96 14.97
CA LYS A 184 16.01 -1.26 15.64
C LYS A 184 16.49 -0.05 14.86
N ILE A 185 16.66 -0.16 13.54
CA ILE A 185 17.00 0.97 12.66
C ILE A 185 15.97 2.10 12.80
N CYS A 186 14.67 1.77 12.77
CA CYS A 186 13.60 2.75 12.95
C CYS A 186 13.65 3.41 14.33
N GLU A 187 13.91 2.64 15.39
CA GLU A 187 13.99 3.14 16.77
C GLU A 187 15.21 4.04 16.98
N GLU A 188 16.36 3.67 16.42
CA GLU A 188 17.58 4.49 16.48
C GLU A 188 17.42 5.83 15.75
N HIS A 189 16.70 5.83 14.62
CA HIS A 189 16.41 7.04 13.84
C HIS A 189 15.39 7.96 14.54
N THR A 190 14.30 7.39 15.06
CA THR A 190 13.17 8.17 15.59
C THR A 190 13.22 8.41 17.09
N LYS A 191 14.12 7.72 17.81
CA LYS A 191 14.20 7.71 19.29
C LYS A 191 12.92 7.26 19.98
N ARG A 192 12.10 6.46 19.29
CA ARG A 192 10.86 5.88 19.81
C ARG A 192 10.70 4.44 19.34
N LYS A 193 9.93 3.64 20.06
CA LYS A 193 9.62 2.26 19.65
C LYS A 193 8.84 2.20 18.34
N PHE A 194 9.06 1.14 17.56
CA PHE A 194 8.24 0.84 16.38
C PHE A 194 6.78 0.57 16.82
N PRO A 195 5.77 1.11 16.12
CA PRO A 195 4.37 1.01 16.54
C PRO A 195 3.86 -0.44 16.42
N ASP A 196 3.58 -1.05 17.57
CA ASP A 196 3.10 -2.43 17.65
C ASP A 196 1.58 -2.56 17.40
N THR A 197 0.82 -1.50 17.66
CA THR A 197 -0.63 -1.53 17.49
C THR A 197 -1.06 -1.13 16.07
N PRO A 198 -1.94 -1.89 15.40
CA PRO A 198 -2.45 -1.54 14.07
C PRO A 198 -3.13 -0.17 14.01
N ASN A 199 -3.77 0.27 15.10
CA ASN A 199 -4.40 1.59 15.17
C ASN A 199 -3.38 2.73 15.11
N GLU A 200 -2.25 2.58 15.81
CA GLU A 200 -1.18 3.55 15.75
C GLU A 200 -0.51 3.55 14.38
N GLN A 201 -0.22 2.36 13.82
CA GLN A 201 0.31 2.21 12.46
C GLN A 201 -0.59 2.94 11.44
N LEU A 202 -1.90 2.74 11.52
CA LEU A 202 -2.87 3.35 10.61
C LEU A 202 -2.92 4.86 10.76
N ARG A 203 -2.97 5.38 12.00
CA ARG A 203 -2.96 6.82 12.28
C ARG A 203 -1.69 7.48 11.71
N LEU A 204 -0.52 6.91 12.01
CA LEU A 204 0.76 7.45 11.54
C LEU A 204 0.87 7.39 10.01
N SER A 205 0.33 6.35 9.37
CA SER A 205 0.31 6.22 7.91
C SER A 205 -0.60 7.25 7.23
N ILE A 206 -1.78 7.53 7.82
CA ILE A 206 -2.67 8.60 7.33
C ILE A 206 -1.99 9.96 7.43
N GLU A 207 -1.36 10.24 8.58
CA GLU A 207 -0.61 11.49 8.78
C GLU A 207 0.57 11.60 7.81
N ALA A 208 1.31 10.50 7.55
CA ALA A 208 2.40 10.48 6.59
C ALA A 208 1.93 10.80 5.16
N VAL A 209 0.80 10.25 4.73
CA VAL A 209 0.20 10.59 3.43
C VAL A 209 -0.21 12.07 3.38
N PHE A 210 -0.80 12.62 4.43
CA PHE A 210 -1.10 14.06 4.43
C PHE A 210 0.16 14.93 4.41
N LYS A 211 1.21 14.53 5.12
CA LYS A 211 2.51 15.21 5.10
C LYS A 211 3.16 15.16 3.70
N SER A 212 3.05 14.05 2.98
CA SER A 212 3.67 13.91 1.64
C SER A 212 3.09 14.89 0.62
N TRP A 213 1.88 15.41 0.82
CA TRP A 213 1.33 16.50 0.01
C TRP A 213 2.22 17.75 -0.02
N MET A 214 2.86 18.08 1.11
CA MET A 214 3.79 19.21 1.22
C MET A 214 5.26 18.76 1.17
N GLY A 215 5.53 17.52 0.77
CA GLY A 215 6.88 17.04 0.52
C GLY A 215 7.52 17.78 -0.65
N GLU A 216 8.82 18.02 -0.58
CA GLU A 216 9.58 18.80 -1.57
C GLU A 216 9.32 18.35 -3.02
N ARG A 217 9.39 17.04 -3.29
CA ARG A 217 9.12 16.47 -4.61
C ARG A 217 7.72 16.80 -5.11
N ALA A 218 6.72 16.73 -4.24
CA ALA A 218 5.32 17.01 -4.59
C ALA A 218 5.09 18.51 -4.84
N VAL A 219 5.71 19.39 -4.05
CA VAL A 219 5.67 20.84 -4.25
C VAL A 219 6.30 21.22 -5.59
N VAL A 220 7.53 20.78 -5.84
CA VAL A 220 8.25 21.06 -7.09
C VAL A 220 7.50 20.52 -8.30
N TYR A 221 6.91 19.32 -8.19
CA TYR A 221 6.08 18.78 -9.28
C TYR A 221 4.88 19.66 -9.60
N ARG A 222 4.17 20.15 -8.56
CA ARG A 222 3.02 21.03 -8.76
C ARG A 222 3.39 22.36 -9.38
N GLU A 223 4.48 22.97 -8.93
CA GLU A 223 4.99 24.23 -9.49
C GLU A 223 5.37 24.07 -10.96
N LYS A 224 6.15 23.03 -11.30
CA LYS A 224 6.60 22.77 -12.67
C LYS A 224 5.45 22.48 -13.65
N ASN A 225 4.36 21.88 -13.18
CA ASN A 225 3.21 21.53 -14.01
C ASN A 225 2.05 22.54 -13.90
N GLY A 226 2.24 23.68 -13.22
CA GLY A 226 1.20 24.71 -13.07
C GLY A 226 -0.04 24.22 -12.30
N ILE A 227 0.13 23.29 -11.36
CA ILE A 227 -0.98 22.71 -10.59
C ILE A 227 -1.35 23.66 -9.45
N THR A 228 -2.39 24.44 -9.66
CA THR A 228 -2.97 25.37 -8.69
C THR A 228 -3.96 24.69 -7.75
N LYS A 229 -4.39 25.39 -6.69
CA LYS A 229 -5.33 24.83 -5.69
C LYS A 229 -6.70 24.49 -6.28
N ASP A 230 -7.16 25.22 -7.29
CA ASP A 230 -8.41 24.92 -8.01
C ASP A 230 -8.33 23.61 -8.82
N ILE A 231 -7.12 23.17 -9.19
CA ILE A 231 -6.87 21.89 -9.86
C ILE A 231 -6.70 20.75 -8.84
N ALA A 232 -5.94 20.98 -7.77
CA ALA A 232 -5.76 20.01 -6.70
C ALA A 232 -5.46 20.70 -5.35
N ASN A 233 -6.32 20.50 -4.37
CA ASN A 233 -6.21 21.10 -3.04
C ASN A 233 -6.14 20.04 -1.93
N GLY A 234 -5.00 19.36 -1.85
CA GLY A 234 -4.75 18.28 -0.89
C GLY A 234 -4.73 16.90 -1.54
N THR A 235 -4.42 15.90 -0.72
CA THR A 235 -4.47 14.49 -1.10
C THR A 235 -5.52 13.75 -0.28
N ALA A 236 -6.27 12.86 -0.93
CA ALA A 236 -7.07 11.87 -0.24
C ALA A 236 -6.20 10.70 0.23
N VAL A 237 -6.74 9.90 1.16
CA VAL A 237 -6.12 8.66 1.63
C VAL A 237 -7.06 7.50 1.36
N ASN A 238 -6.62 6.53 0.57
CA ASN A 238 -7.37 5.33 0.27
C ASN A 238 -6.87 4.21 1.19
N VAL A 239 -7.77 3.67 2.01
CA VAL A 239 -7.50 2.49 2.85
C VAL A 239 -8.21 1.31 2.22
N VAL A 240 -7.43 0.32 1.76
CA VAL A 240 -7.93 -0.79 0.93
C VAL A 240 -7.48 -2.11 1.55
N THR A 241 -8.37 -3.10 1.65
CA THR A 241 -7.98 -4.46 2.06
C THR A 241 -6.85 -4.99 1.19
N MET A 242 -5.85 -5.62 1.82
CA MET A 242 -4.75 -6.26 1.09
C MET A 242 -5.24 -7.47 0.30
N VAL A 243 -4.71 -7.56 -0.93
CA VAL A 243 -4.66 -8.77 -1.74
C VAL A 243 -3.20 -9.02 -2.10
N PHE A 244 -2.81 -10.28 -2.25
CA PHE A 244 -1.40 -10.67 -2.29
C PHE A 244 -1.07 -11.36 -3.61
N GLY A 245 -0.22 -10.74 -4.42
CA GLY A 245 0.33 -11.35 -5.63
C GLY A 245 1.55 -12.26 -5.36
N ASN A 246 1.97 -12.37 -4.10
CA ASN A 246 3.18 -13.05 -3.63
C ASN A 246 2.93 -14.23 -2.68
N MET A 247 1.77 -14.89 -2.78
CA MET A 247 1.46 -16.09 -1.99
C MET A 247 2.02 -17.39 -2.60
N GLY A 248 2.43 -17.37 -3.86
CA GLY A 248 2.90 -18.54 -4.60
C GLY A 248 2.90 -18.30 -6.11
N ASP A 249 3.15 -19.36 -6.88
CA ASP A 249 3.28 -19.30 -8.35
C ASP A 249 1.93 -19.20 -9.10
N ASP A 250 0.82 -19.39 -8.38
CA ASP A 250 -0.56 -19.15 -8.79
C ASP A 250 -1.04 -17.72 -8.49
N SER A 251 -0.19 -16.90 -7.88
CA SER A 251 -0.46 -15.50 -7.53
C SER A 251 0.38 -14.57 -8.40
N ALA A 252 -0.19 -13.43 -8.79
CA ALA A 252 0.51 -12.45 -9.61
C ALA A 252 0.03 -11.02 -9.35
N THR A 253 0.85 -10.06 -9.78
CA THR A 253 0.51 -8.64 -9.86
C THR A 253 0.96 -8.10 -11.22
N GLY A 254 0.31 -7.05 -11.72
CA GLY A 254 0.66 -6.46 -13.00
C GLY A 254 0.00 -5.12 -13.23
N VAL A 255 0.50 -4.43 -14.26
CA VAL A 255 -0.01 -3.15 -14.74
C VAL A 255 -0.25 -3.27 -16.23
N VAL A 256 -1.43 -2.85 -16.67
CA VAL A 256 -1.84 -2.95 -18.08
C VAL A 256 -2.45 -1.66 -18.57
N PHE A 257 -2.24 -1.38 -19.84
CA PHE A 257 -2.92 -0.37 -20.62
C PHE A 257 -3.80 -1.06 -21.66
N THR A 258 -5.01 -0.54 -21.88
CA THR A 258 -5.97 -1.13 -22.83
C THR A 258 -5.61 -0.86 -24.30
N ARG A 259 -4.62 0.01 -24.52
CA ARG A 259 -4.02 0.34 -25.82
C ARG A 259 -2.52 0.47 -25.62
N ASN A 260 -1.76 0.28 -26.70
CA ASN A 260 -0.34 0.51 -26.70
C ASN A 260 -0.04 2.01 -26.55
N GLY A 261 0.72 2.36 -25.51
CA GLY A 261 1.07 3.74 -25.16
C GLY A 261 2.05 4.39 -26.14
N HIS A 262 2.79 3.60 -26.92
CA HIS A 262 3.76 4.08 -27.90
C HIS A 262 3.13 4.40 -29.26
N ASN A 263 2.24 3.52 -29.77
CA ASN A 263 1.71 3.61 -31.12
C ASN A 263 0.18 3.86 -31.19
N GLY A 264 -0.52 3.85 -30.05
CA GLY A 264 -1.96 4.08 -29.95
C GLY A 264 -2.86 2.94 -30.46
N LYS A 265 -2.29 1.83 -30.93
CA LYS A 265 -3.04 0.67 -31.43
C LYS A 265 -3.87 0.04 -30.31
N ARG A 266 -5.01 -0.55 -30.70
CA ARG A 266 -5.94 -1.24 -29.81
C ARG A 266 -5.42 -2.64 -29.46
N GLU A 267 -4.32 -2.69 -28.73
CA GLU A 267 -3.69 -3.90 -28.20
C GLU A 267 -3.39 -3.70 -26.71
N ILE A 268 -3.57 -4.76 -25.91
CA ILE A 268 -3.27 -4.68 -24.47
C ILE A 268 -1.76 -4.69 -24.32
N GLU A 269 -1.21 -3.66 -23.70
CA GLU A 269 0.21 -3.54 -23.37
C GLU A 269 0.39 -3.57 -21.86
N GLY A 270 1.42 -4.24 -21.36
CA GLY A 270 1.70 -4.26 -19.94
C GLY A 270 2.58 -5.41 -19.50
N GLU A 271 2.87 -5.40 -18.20
CA GLU A 271 3.76 -6.35 -17.56
C GLU A 271 3.11 -6.94 -16.31
N TYR A 272 3.52 -8.18 -16.00
CA TYR A 272 3.14 -8.86 -14.77
C TYR A 272 4.33 -9.61 -14.16
N LEU A 273 4.25 -9.84 -12.86
CA LEU A 273 5.17 -10.68 -12.11
C LEU A 273 4.37 -11.71 -11.31
N THR A 274 4.76 -12.98 -11.42
CA THR A 274 4.26 -14.05 -10.54
C THR A 274 5.01 -14.03 -9.22
N ASN A 275 4.31 -14.38 -8.15
CA ASN A 275 4.85 -14.41 -6.80
C ASN A 275 5.57 -13.09 -6.43
N ALA A 276 4.86 -11.97 -6.56
CA ALA A 276 5.39 -10.60 -6.42
C ALA A 276 4.35 -9.62 -5.87
N GLN A 277 4.80 -8.53 -5.24
CA GLN A 277 3.94 -7.39 -4.88
C GLN A 277 4.07 -6.28 -5.91
N GLY A 278 3.07 -5.39 -5.98
CA GLY A 278 3.05 -4.31 -6.98
C GLY A 278 4.29 -3.41 -6.94
N GLU A 279 4.94 -3.31 -5.77
CA GLU A 279 6.22 -2.62 -5.62
C GLU A 279 7.34 -3.24 -6.47
N ASP A 280 7.40 -4.57 -6.57
CA ASP A 280 8.44 -5.25 -7.36
C ASP A 280 8.31 -4.97 -8.86
N VAL A 281 7.07 -4.70 -9.34
CA VAL A 281 6.80 -4.30 -10.73
C VAL A 281 7.24 -2.85 -10.97
N VAL A 282 7.01 -1.95 -10.02
CA VAL A 282 7.32 -0.53 -10.18
C VAL A 282 8.80 -0.23 -9.95
N ALA A 283 9.45 -0.95 -9.02
CA ALA A 283 10.85 -0.74 -8.68
C ALA A 283 11.83 -1.30 -9.73
N GLY A 284 11.37 -2.15 -10.65
CA GLY A 284 12.21 -2.75 -11.70
C GLY A 284 13.27 -3.73 -11.17
N VAL A 285 13.20 -4.13 -9.91
CA VAL A 285 14.13 -5.10 -9.29
C VAL A 285 14.02 -6.48 -9.96
N ARG A 286 12.82 -6.82 -10.47
CA ARG A 286 12.56 -8.03 -11.25
C ARG A 286 12.01 -7.64 -12.62
N THR A 287 12.57 -8.22 -13.67
CA THR A 287 12.10 -8.03 -15.05
C THR A 287 10.66 -8.53 -15.20
N GLY A 288 9.73 -7.62 -15.52
CA GLY A 288 8.34 -7.94 -15.81
C GLY A 288 8.20 -8.87 -17.00
N LYS A 289 7.21 -9.77 -16.96
CA LYS A 289 6.83 -10.60 -18.11
C LYS A 289 5.73 -9.89 -18.89
N ASN A 290 5.76 -9.98 -20.22
CA ASN A 290 4.71 -9.41 -21.07
C ASN A 290 3.35 -10.04 -20.76
N ILE A 291 2.31 -9.22 -20.58
CA ILE A 291 0.95 -9.63 -20.24
C ILE A 291 0.33 -10.66 -21.20
N GLU A 292 0.74 -10.71 -22.46
CA GLU A 292 0.29 -11.72 -23.42
C GLU A 292 0.66 -13.15 -22.99
N LEU A 293 1.77 -13.32 -22.27
CA LEU A 293 2.17 -14.61 -21.72
C LEU A 293 1.23 -15.06 -20.59
N LEU A 294 0.61 -14.11 -19.88
CA LEU A 294 -0.39 -14.44 -18.86
C LEU A 294 -1.63 -15.07 -19.51
N LYS A 295 -2.08 -14.58 -20.68
CA LYS A 295 -3.21 -15.19 -21.40
C LYS A 295 -2.94 -16.66 -21.73
N LYS A 296 -1.72 -16.99 -22.17
CA LYS A 296 -1.33 -18.38 -22.45
C LYS A 296 -1.29 -19.24 -21.18
N LYS A 297 -0.84 -18.68 -20.06
CA LYS A 297 -0.76 -19.38 -18.76
C LYS A 297 -2.14 -19.56 -18.10
N CYS A 298 -3.05 -18.61 -18.30
CA CYS A 298 -4.38 -18.55 -17.67
C CYS A 298 -5.51 -19.17 -18.51
N GLN A 299 -5.25 -19.77 -19.67
CA GLN A 299 -6.28 -20.52 -20.43
C GLN A 299 -6.94 -21.66 -19.61
N ASN A 300 -6.35 -22.03 -18.46
CA ASN A 300 -6.87 -23.02 -17.52
C ASN A 300 -7.30 -22.43 -16.14
N LEU A 301 -7.35 -21.10 -15.98
CA LEU A 301 -7.68 -20.45 -14.71
C LEU A 301 -9.07 -19.80 -14.78
N THR A 302 -10.07 -20.47 -14.20
CA THR A 302 -11.37 -19.87 -13.88
C THR A 302 -11.18 -18.78 -12.83
N MET A 303 -11.66 -17.57 -13.11
CA MET A 303 -11.81 -16.55 -12.08
C MET A 303 -12.92 -16.98 -11.12
N ASN A 304 -12.57 -17.33 -9.89
CA ASN A 304 -13.50 -17.53 -8.78
C ASN A 304 -13.79 -16.19 -8.08
#